data_AF-A0A074MMY1-F1
#
_entry.id   AF-A0A074MMY1-F1
#
_cell.length_a   1.000
_cell.length_b   1.000
_cell.length_c   1.000
_cell.angle_alpha   90.00
_cell.angle_beta   90.00
_cell.angle_gamma   90.00
#
_symmetry.space_group_name_H-M   'P 1'
#
loop_
_entity.id
_entity.type
_entity.pdbx_description
1 polymer ?
#
loop_
_entity_poly.entity_id
_entity_poly.type
_entity_poly.pdbx_seq_one_letter_code
_entity_poly.pdbx_strand_id
1 'polypeptide(L)'
;MLSHSRFNPKTGALDFWHEFRKPNPYRWPILAASCLPLVVIFAWLSNETHYKEPARPTVTYITTLDPDRTDEEIMASNLENQEVKELREARAEAIAERKRELYKALGRATGMDVEEIERRAEEERAAEQAAAEAAGAEQDSGEGPAQ
;
A
#
# COMPACT_ATOMS: atom_id res chain seq x y z
N MET A 1 -14.31 -58.27 14.60
CA MET A 1 -15.03 -57.74 15.78
C MET A 1 -14.54 -56.32 16.03
N LEU A 2 -15.08 -55.33 15.31
CA LEU A 2 -14.74 -53.92 15.52
C LEU A 2 -15.74 -53.36 16.52
N SER A 3 -15.19 -53.11 17.69
CA SER A 3 -15.81 -52.63 18.91
C SER A 3 -16.80 -51.48 18.70
N HIS A 4 -17.94 -51.54 19.37
CA HIS A 4 -18.84 -50.42 19.63
C HIS A 4 -18.03 -49.26 20.22
N SER A 5 -17.60 -48.31 19.38
CA SER A 5 -16.99 -47.07 19.86
C SER A 5 -18.06 -46.30 20.65
N ARG A 6 -17.76 -46.02 21.92
CA ARG A 6 -18.67 -45.30 22.84
C ARG A 6 -18.95 -43.86 22.38
N PHE A 7 -18.14 -43.33 21.47
CA PHE A 7 -18.24 -41.97 20.94
C PHE A 7 -18.53 -41.99 19.44
N ASN A 8 -19.58 -42.72 19.05
CA ASN A 8 -20.07 -42.70 17.68
C ASN A 8 -21.13 -41.58 17.52
N PRO A 9 -20.89 -40.55 16.68
CA PRO A 9 -21.83 -39.44 16.52
C PRO A 9 -23.17 -39.87 15.92
N LYS A 10 -23.20 -40.97 15.14
CA LYS A 10 -24.43 -41.50 14.55
C LYS A 10 -25.37 -42.08 15.61
N THR A 11 -24.83 -42.80 16.60
CA THR A 11 -25.64 -43.35 17.70
C THR A 11 -26.14 -42.24 18.61
N GLY A 12 -25.30 -41.24 18.90
CA GLY A 12 -25.73 -40.07 19.70
C GLY A 12 -26.88 -39.27 19.07
N ALA A 13 -26.85 -39.07 17.74
CA ALA A 13 -27.94 -38.39 17.02
C ALA A 13 -29.25 -39.18 17.04
N LEU A 14 -29.17 -40.52 16.91
CA LEU A 14 -30.33 -41.40 16.98
C LEU A 14 -30.93 -41.45 18.39
N ASP A 15 -30.09 -41.51 19.43
CA ASP A 15 -30.51 -41.48 20.83
C ASP A 15 -31.19 -40.15 21.19
N PHE A 16 -30.62 -39.02 20.75
CA PHE A 16 -31.24 -37.70 20.90
C PHE A 16 -32.62 -37.64 20.23
N TRP A 17 -32.73 -38.13 18.99
CA TRP A 17 -33.98 -38.13 18.24
C TRP A 17 -35.07 -39.01 18.86
N HIS A 18 -34.66 -40.17 19.40
CA HIS A 18 -35.54 -41.06 20.15
C HIS A 18 -36.08 -40.36 21.40
N GLU A 19 -35.22 -39.69 22.18
CA GLU A 19 -35.63 -38.96 23.40
C GLU A 19 -36.52 -37.76 23.08
N PHE A 20 -36.21 -37.01 22.02
CA PHE A 20 -36.95 -35.82 21.63
C PHE A 20 -38.39 -36.12 21.17
N ARG A 21 -38.61 -37.29 20.54
CA ARG A 21 -39.95 -37.74 20.11
C ARG A 21 -40.87 -38.19 21.24
N LYS A 22 -40.33 -38.46 22.44
CA LYS A 22 -41.17 -38.83 23.58
C LYS A 22 -42.15 -37.69 23.93
N PRO A 23 -43.36 -38.02 24.41
CA PRO A 23 -44.34 -37.03 24.84
C PRO A 23 -43.89 -36.42 26.19
N ASN A 24 -42.95 -35.48 26.14
CA ASN A 24 -42.52 -34.69 27.29
C ASN A 24 -42.99 -33.23 27.11
N PRO A 25 -43.70 -32.64 28.09
CA PRO A 25 -44.15 -31.25 28.02
C PRO A 25 -43.01 -30.23 27.88
N TYR A 26 -41.79 -30.55 28.33
CA TYR A 26 -40.65 -29.63 28.36
C TYR A 26 -39.70 -29.71 27.15
N ARG A 27 -39.98 -30.55 26.15
CA ARG A 27 -39.10 -30.72 24.97
C ARG A 27 -38.84 -29.43 24.18
N TRP A 28 -39.87 -28.60 24.02
CA TRP A 28 -39.76 -27.33 23.30
C TRP A 28 -39.13 -26.21 24.15
N PRO A 29 -39.53 -26.03 25.44
CA PRO A 29 -38.85 -25.07 26.32
C PRO A 29 -37.35 -25.29 26.45
N ILE A 30 -36.91 -26.55 26.63
CA ILE A 30 -35.48 -26.87 26.77
C ILE A 30 -34.75 -26.59 25.45
N LEU A 31 -35.31 -27.00 24.30
CA LEU A 31 -34.73 -26.71 23.00
C LEU A 31 -34.60 -25.21 22.75
N ALA A 32 -35.64 -24.43 23.06
CA ALA A 32 -35.63 -22.99 22.92
C ALA A 32 -34.56 -22.34 23.81
N ALA A 33 -34.45 -22.77 25.07
CA ALA A 33 -33.41 -22.30 25.99
C ALA A 33 -31.99 -22.63 25.49
N SER A 34 -31.79 -23.82 24.92
CA SER A 34 -30.50 -24.22 24.35
C SER A 34 -30.13 -23.43 23.09
N CYS A 35 -31.09 -23.04 22.26
CA CYS A 35 -30.85 -22.24 21.06
C CYS A 35 -30.71 -20.73 21.35
N LEU A 36 -31.14 -20.26 22.51
CA LEU A 36 -31.19 -18.84 22.85
C LEU A 36 -29.83 -18.12 22.75
N PRO A 37 -28.71 -18.67 23.25
CA PRO A 37 -27.39 -18.02 23.11
C PRO A 37 -26.98 -17.84 21.65
N LEU A 38 -27.26 -18.84 20.80
CA LEU A 38 -26.95 -18.79 19.37
C LEU A 38 -27.73 -17.67 18.69
N VAL A 39 -29.06 -17.63 18.90
CA VAL A 39 -29.93 -16.61 18.30
C VAL A 39 -29.51 -15.20 18.71
N VAL A 40 -29.16 -15.01 19.99
CA VAL A 40 -28.70 -13.70 20.50
C VAL A 40 -27.40 -13.26 19.82
N ILE A 41 -26.41 -14.16 19.69
CA ILE A 41 -25.14 -13.84 19.04
C ILE A 41 -25.35 -13.46 17.58
N PHE A 42 -26.16 -14.23 16.83
CA PHE A 42 -26.43 -13.94 15.43
C PHE A 42 -27.24 -12.66 15.23
N ALA A 43 -28.23 -12.39 16.08
CA ALA A 43 -28.98 -11.13 16.05
C ALA A 43 -28.08 -9.92 16.32
N TRP A 44 -27.11 -10.06 17.22
CA TRP A 44 -26.12 -9.02 17.49
C TRP A 44 -25.15 -8.83 16.31
N LEU A 45 -24.62 -9.92 15.75
CA LEU A 45 -23.72 -9.89 14.58
C LEU A 45 -24.38 -9.32 13.32
N SER A 46 -25.69 -9.52 13.14
CA SER A 46 -26.41 -9.11 11.94
C SER A 46 -26.62 -7.59 11.83
N ASN A 47 -26.26 -6.81 12.85
CA ASN A 47 -26.35 -5.34 12.80
C ASN A 47 -25.12 -4.74 12.10
N GLU A 48 -25.10 -4.79 10.78
CA GLU A 48 -24.10 -4.07 9.98
C GLU A 48 -24.59 -2.64 9.67
N THR A 49 -23.93 -1.64 10.26
CA THR A 49 -24.09 -0.23 9.86
C THR A 49 -23.52 -0.03 8.47
N HIS A 50 -24.38 0.04 7.46
CA HIS A 50 -23.99 0.39 6.10
C HIS A 50 -23.83 1.91 6.02
N TYR A 51 -22.59 2.38 6.03
CA TYR A 51 -22.29 3.76 5.70
C TYR A 51 -22.53 3.95 4.20
N LYS A 52 -23.46 4.84 3.84
CA LYS A 52 -23.67 5.24 2.45
C LYS A 52 -22.32 5.71 1.88
N GLU A 53 -22.02 5.28 0.65
CA GLU A 53 -20.85 5.77 -0.07
C GLU A 53 -20.84 7.31 -0.05
N PRO A 54 -19.71 7.94 0.33
CA PRO A 54 -19.63 9.39 0.37
C PRO A 54 -19.95 9.94 -1.03
N ALA A 55 -20.79 10.97 -1.09
CA ALA A 55 -21.09 11.63 -2.35
C ALA A 55 -19.79 12.09 -3.01
N ARG A 56 -19.65 11.87 -4.32
CA ARG A 56 -18.46 12.32 -5.06
C ARG A 56 -18.28 13.82 -4.85
N PRO A 57 -17.07 14.29 -4.50
CA PRO A 57 -16.83 15.71 -4.28
C PRO A 57 -17.07 16.49 -5.57
N THR A 58 -17.70 17.65 -5.46
CA THR A 58 -17.82 18.61 -6.56
C THR A 58 -16.46 19.29 -6.74
N VAL A 59 -15.78 19.03 -7.87
CA VAL A 59 -14.52 19.68 -8.22
C VAL A 59 -14.83 20.93 -9.05
N THR A 60 -14.50 22.11 -8.52
CA THR A 60 -14.51 23.37 -9.28
C THR A 60 -13.12 23.60 -9.83
N TYR A 61 -12.96 23.52 -11.15
CA TYR A 61 -11.73 23.90 -11.83
C TYR A 61 -11.67 25.42 -11.97
N ILE A 62 -10.62 26.03 -11.43
CA ILE A 62 -10.31 27.45 -11.65
C ILE A 62 -9.21 27.47 -12.71
N THR A 63 -9.56 27.85 -13.95
CA THR A 63 -8.57 27.97 -15.03
C THR A 63 -7.94 29.36 -14.97
N THR A 64 -6.62 29.43 -14.84
CA THR A 64 -5.87 30.69 -14.93
C THR A 64 -5.31 30.96 -16.33
N LEU A 65 -5.50 30.01 -17.25
CA LEU A 65 -5.10 30.13 -18.65
C LEU A 65 -6.17 30.90 -19.41
N ASP A 66 -5.76 32.00 -20.05
CA ASP A 66 -6.62 32.75 -20.97
C ASP A 66 -6.89 31.90 -22.23
N PRO A 67 -8.14 31.55 -22.54
CA PRO A 67 -8.47 30.72 -23.70
C PRO A 67 -8.25 31.44 -25.04
N ASP A 68 -8.14 32.77 -25.04
CA ASP A 68 -7.95 33.58 -26.25
C ASP A 68 -6.47 33.85 -26.54
N ARG A 69 -5.56 33.32 -25.71
CA ARG A 69 -4.11 33.47 -25.90
C ARG A 69 -3.64 32.76 -27.16
N THR A 70 -2.87 33.46 -27.98
CA THR A 70 -2.34 32.90 -29.23
C THR A 70 -1.14 31.98 -28.97
N ASP A 71 -0.88 31.06 -29.91
CA ASP A 71 0.28 30.16 -29.86
C ASP A 71 1.61 30.95 -29.80
N GLU A 72 1.70 32.08 -30.49
CA GLU A 72 2.89 32.95 -30.47
C GLU A 72 3.16 33.52 -29.07
N GLU A 73 2.13 33.99 -28.37
CA GLU A 73 2.23 34.50 -27.00
C GLU A 73 2.57 33.40 -25.99
N ILE A 74 2.10 32.17 -26.23
CA ILE A 74 2.46 31.00 -25.43
C ILE A 74 3.94 30.68 -25.61
N MET A 75 4.42 30.60 -26.85
CA MET A 75 5.82 30.31 -27.14
C MET A 75 6.76 31.37 -26.55
N ALA A 76 6.43 32.65 -26.71
CA ALA A 76 7.23 33.75 -26.17
C ALA A 76 7.37 33.64 -24.64
N SER A 77 6.26 33.36 -23.95
CA SER A 77 6.26 33.22 -22.49
C SER A 77 6.95 31.94 -22.02
N ASN A 78 6.87 30.85 -22.78
CA ASN A 78 7.62 29.64 -22.47
C ASN A 78 9.12 29.86 -22.61
N LEU A 79 9.56 30.60 -23.63
CA LEU A 79 10.98 30.93 -23.82
C LEU A 79 11.52 31.80 -22.68
N GLU A 80 10.79 32.84 -22.28
CA GLU A 80 11.16 33.70 -21.14
C GLU A 80 11.24 32.88 -19.84
N ASN A 81 10.25 32.00 -19.61
CA ASN A 81 10.25 31.13 -18.44
C ASN A 81 11.42 30.12 -18.48
N GLN A 82 11.78 29.63 -19.66
CA GLN A 82 12.89 28.71 -19.85
C GLN A 82 14.23 29.39 -19.52
N GLU A 83 14.43 30.64 -19.96
CA GLU A 83 15.63 31.40 -19.60
C GLU A 83 15.73 31.62 -18.08
N VAL A 84 14.64 32.01 -17.43
CA VAL A 84 14.60 32.17 -15.96
C VAL A 84 14.87 30.85 -15.24
N LYS A 85 14.37 29.74 -15.77
CA LYS A 85 14.60 28.41 -15.23
C LYS A 85 16.08 28.03 -15.35
N GLU A 86 16.68 28.18 -16.52
CA GLU A 86 18.09 27.88 -16.76
C GLU A 86 19.01 28.71 -15.86
N LEU A 87 18.72 30.01 -15.70
CA LEU A 87 19.47 30.88 -14.77
C LEU A 87 19.38 30.41 -13.31
N ARG A 88 18.21 29.92 -12.89
CA ARG A 88 18.01 29.40 -11.53
C ARG A 88 18.72 28.06 -11.33
N GLU A 89 18.67 27.19 -12.33
CA GLU A 89 19.37 25.90 -12.32
C GLU A 89 20.88 26.09 -12.26
N ALA A 90 21.45 26.93 -13.13
CA ALA A 90 22.88 27.27 -13.11
C ALA A 90 23.32 27.85 -11.76
N ARG A 91 22.50 28.72 -11.14
CA ARG A 91 22.77 29.24 -9.80
C ARG A 91 22.72 28.13 -8.73
N ALA A 92 21.74 27.23 -8.81
CA ALA A 92 21.59 26.15 -7.86
C ALA A 92 22.78 25.18 -7.94
N GLU A 93 23.23 24.86 -9.15
CA GLU A 93 24.42 24.04 -9.40
C GLU A 93 25.67 24.69 -8.83
N ALA A 94 25.91 25.97 -9.09
CA ALA A 94 27.04 26.71 -8.52
C ALA A 94 27.02 26.72 -6.99
N ILE A 95 25.84 26.85 -6.37
CA ILE A 95 25.69 26.76 -4.91
C ILE A 95 25.97 25.34 -4.41
N ALA A 96 25.51 24.31 -5.14
CA ALA A 96 25.74 22.92 -4.78
C ALA A 96 27.23 22.56 -4.85
N GLU A 97 27.94 23.00 -5.90
CA GLU A 97 29.39 22.86 -6.02
C GLU A 97 30.11 23.55 -4.87
N ARG A 98 29.79 24.82 -4.62
CA ARG A 98 30.35 25.59 -3.49
C ARG A 98 30.13 24.88 -2.15
N LYS A 99 28.93 24.33 -1.93
CA LYS A 99 28.63 23.55 -0.71
C LYS A 99 29.50 22.30 -0.62
N ARG A 100 29.61 21.52 -1.70
CA ARG A 100 30.47 20.32 -1.75
C ARG A 100 31.90 20.69 -1.39
N GLU A 101 32.48 21.71 -2.03
CA GLU A 101 33.83 22.19 -1.75
C GLU A 101 34.03 22.60 -0.29
N LEU A 102 33.07 23.34 0.28
CA LEU A 102 33.12 23.76 1.67
C LEU A 102 33.09 22.56 2.63
N TYR A 103 32.26 21.56 2.38
CA TYR A 103 32.22 20.35 3.21
C TYR A 103 33.50 19.53 3.09
N LYS A 104 34.07 19.38 1.89
CA LYS A 104 35.38 18.74 1.70
C LYS A 104 36.47 19.49 2.45
N ALA A 105 36.49 20.82 2.36
CA ALA A 105 37.46 21.66 3.07
C ALA A 105 37.31 21.55 4.60
N LEU A 106 36.08 21.53 5.11
CA LEU A 106 35.80 21.31 6.53
C LEU A 106 36.29 19.94 6.98
N GLY A 107 36.00 18.88 6.21
CA GLY A 107 36.45 17.53 6.53
C GLY A 107 37.97 17.40 6.61
N ARG A 108 38.70 17.99 5.66
CA ARG A 108 40.16 18.05 5.71
C ARG A 108 40.66 18.82 6.93
N ALA A 109 40.03 19.96 7.26
CA ALA A 109 40.41 20.77 8.42
C ALA A 109 40.15 20.05 9.76
N THR A 110 39.15 19.17 9.84
CA THR A 110 38.88 18.35 11.03
C THR A 110 39.65 17.03 11.06
N GLY A 111 40.54 16.78 10.09
CA GLY A 111 41.40 15.61 10.04
C GLY A 111 40.77 14.35 9.44
N MET A 112 39.67 14.46 8.69
CA MET A 112 39.10 13.35 7.91
C MET A 112 39.80 13.21 6.55
N ASP A 113 40.01 11.97 6.11
CA ASP A 113 40.48 11.64 4.76
C ASP A 113 39.29 11.63 3.79
N VAL A 114 39.04 12.78 3.14
CA VAL A 114 37.87 13.00 2.29
C VAL A 114 38.01 12.23 0.97
N GLU A 115 39.24 12.07 0.51
CA GLU A 115 39.62 11.43 -0.74
C GLU A 115 39.41 9.91 -0.69
N GLU A 116 39.74 9.27 0.44
CA GLU A 116 39.40 7.87 0.68
C GLU A 116 37.87 7.64 0.76
N ILE A 117 37.16 8.55 1.43
CA ILE A 117 35.69 8.50 1.56
C ILE A 117 35.02 8.62 0.18
N GLU A 118 35.50 9.52 -0.67
CA GLU A 118 34.96 9.70 -2.02
C GLU A 118 35.19 8.48 -2.91
N ARG A 119 36.39 7.90 -2.88
CA ARG A 119 36.70 6.68 -3.64
C ARG A 119 35.76 5.53 -3.25
N ARG A 120 35.58 5.30 -1.94
CA ARG A 120 34.68 4.25 -1.45
C ARG A 120 33.22 4.50 -1.87
N ALA A 121 32.78 5.76 -1.82
CA ALA A 121 31.43 6.14 -2.23
C ALA A 121 31.19 6.02 -3.74
N GLU A 122 32.23 6.15 -4.58
CA GLU A 122 32.14 5.87 -6.02
C GLU A 122 32.04 4.37 -6.31
N GLU A 123 32.85 3.56 -5.63
CA GLU A 123 32.81 2.09 -5.74
C GLU A 123 31.43 1.54 -5.33
N GLU A 124 30.86 2.04 -4.23
CA GLU A 124 29.54 1.65 -3.74
C GLU A 124 28.43 2.07 -4.71
N ARG A 125 28.45 3.30 -5.23
CA ARG A 125 27.48 3.77 -6.23
C ARG A 125 27.54 2.97 -7.53
N ALA A 126 28.74 2.61 -8.00
CA ALA A 126 28.90 1.80 -9.20
C ALA A 126 28.35 0.37 -8.99
N ALA A 127 28.57 -0.21 -7.82
CA ALA A 127 28.01 -1.51 -7.46
C ALA A 127 26.47 -1.49 -7.36
N GLU A 128 25.91 -0.44 -6.76
CA GLU A 128 24.46 -0.24 -6.67
C GLU A 128 23.81 -0.06 -8.05
N GLN A 129 24.43 0.73 -8.95
CA GLN A 129 23.94 0.92 -10.32
C GLN A 129 23.96 -0.39 -11.10
N ALA A 130 25.05 -1.15 -11.04
CA ALA A 130 25.14 -2.46 -11.70
C ALA A 130 24.10 -3.46 -11.16
N ALA A 131 23.84 -3.45 -9.85
CA ALA A 131 22.81 -4.29 -9.24
C ALA A 131 21.39 -3.86 -9.66
N ALA A 132 21.12 -2.55 -9.75
CA ALA A 132 19.84 -2.02 -10.20
C ALA A 132 19.58 -2.32 -11.69
N GLU A 133 20.60 -2.22 -12.54
CA GLU A 133 20.52 -2.58 -13.97
C GLU A 133 20.28 -4.08 -14.16
N ALA A 134 20.96 -4.94 -13.39
CA ALA A 134 20.74 -6.39 -13.42
C ALA A 134 19.31 -6.75 -12.96
N ALA A 135 18.81 -6.13 -11.89
CA ALA A 135 17.44 -6.34 -11.41
C ALA A 135 16.37 -5.82 -12.39
N GLY A 136 16.62 -4.70 -13.07
CA GLY A 136 15.73 -4.17 -14.10
C GLY A 136 15.68 -5.04 -15.36
N ALA A 137 16.82 -5.61 -15.77
CA ALA A 137 16.90 -6.54 -16.91
C ALA A 137 16.23 -7.90 -16.61
N GLU A 138 16.28 -8.38 -15.36
CA GLU A 138 15.53 -9.58 -14.93
C GLU A 138 14.01 -9.35 -14.91
N GLN A 139 13.55 -8.12 -14.63
CA GLN A 139 12.13 -7.77 -14.67
C GLN A 139 11.59 -7.65 -16.10
N ASP A 140 12.34 -7.05 -17.02
CA ASP A 140 11.95 -6.89 -18.44
C ASP A 140 11.97 -8.23 -19.22
N SER A 141 12.77 -9.21 -18.77
CA SER A 141 12.84 -10.55 -19.38
C SER A 141 11.79 -11.55 -18.87
N GLY A 142 11.03 -11.20 -17.82
CA GLY A 142 9.99 -12.03 -17.22
C GLY A 142 8.57 -11.83 -17.78
N GLU A 143 8.33 -10.76 -18.54
CA GLU A 143 7.00 -10.40 -19.06
C GLU A 143 6.89 -10.63 -20.58
N GLY A 144 7.18 -11.87 -21.00
CA GLY A 144 6.83 -12.35 -22.34
C GLY A 144 5.31 -12.52 -22.47
N PRO A 145 4.66 -12.04 -23.55
CA PRO A 145 3.20 -11.98 -23.63
C PRO A 145 2.61 -13.39 -23.63
N ALA A 146 1.88 -13.73 -22.58
CA ALA A 146 1.04 -14.92 -22.54
C ALA A 146 -0.13 -14.70 -23.52
N GLN A 147 -0.11 -15.47 -24.62
CA GLN A 147 -1.22 -15.65 -25.55
C GLN A 147 -2.31 -16.52 -24.94
#